data_AF-S4WA74-F1
#
_entry.id   AF-S4WA74-F1
#
_cell.length_a   1.000
_cell.length_b   1.000
_cell.length_c   1.000
_cell.angle_alpha   90.00
_cell.angle_beta   90.00
_cell.angle_gamma   90.00
#
_symmetry.space_group_name_H-M   'P 1'
#
loop_
_entity.id
_entity.type
_entity.pdbx_description
1 polymer ?
#
loop_
_entity_poly.entity_id
_entity_poly.type
_entity_poly.pdbx_seq_one_letter_code
_entity_poly.pdbx_strand_id
1 'polypeptide(L)' 'MAPLKKLRENNPIFTLASENEFVQFIFDHMREMPEVYIDIKQVNRGLINVTDEEADIMDLGKNECAASNYDNS' A
#
# COMPACT_ATOMS: atom_id res chain seq x y z
N MET A 1 -12.94 7.20 -7.46
CA MET A 1 -11.96 6.76 -8.50
C MET A 1 -11.63 7.95 -9.38
N ALA A 2 -10.37 8.39 -9.44
CA ALA A 2 -9.99 9.44 -10.39
C ALA A 2 -9.96 8.88 -11.82
N PRO A 3 -10.42 9.64 -12.84
CA PRO A 3 -10.29 9.20 -14.23
C PRO A 3 -8.84 8.93 -14.60
N LEU A 4 -8.57 7.88 -15.38
CA LEU A 4 -7.21 7.46 -15.76
C LEU A 4 -6.38 8.60 -16.33
N LYS A 5 -6.99 9.48 -17.14
CA LYS A 5 -6.34 10.68 -17.68
C LYS A 5 -5.76 11.58 -16.57
N LYS A 6 -6.56 11.87 -15.54
CA LYS A 6 -6.15 12.73 -14.42
C LYS A 6 -5.00 12.09 -13.62
N LEU A 7 -5.01 10.76 -13.43
CA LEU A 7 -3.93 10.06 -12.76
C LEU A 7 -2.61 10.14 -13.53
N ARG A 8 -2.68 9.99 -14.86
CA ARG A 8 -1.48 10.08 -15.73
C ARG A 8 -0.89 11.48 -15.76
N GLU A 9 -1.72 12.51 -15.70
CA GLU A 9 -1.27 13.91 -15.74
C GLU A 9 -0.66 14.39 -14.41
N ASN A 10 -1.12 13.86 -13.27
CA ASN A 10 -0.77 14.41 -11.95
C ASN A 10 0.13 13.51 -11.10
N ASN A 11 0.34 12.24 -11.48
CA ASN A 11 1.22 11.36 -10.74
C ASN A 11 2.64 11.36 -11.36
N PRO A 12 3.67 11.84 -10.64
CA PRO A 12 5.04 11.99 -11.16
C PRO A 12 5.67 10.65 -11.58
N ILE A 13 5.13 9.51 -11.14
CA ILE A 13 5.63 8.19 -11.56
C ILE A 13 5.50 7.98 -13.08
N PHE A 14 4.55 8.65 -13.74
CA PHE A 14 4.34 8.52 -15.19
C PHE A 14 5.29 9.37 -16.03
N THR A 15 6.09 10.24 -15.42
CA THR A 15 7.07 11.08 -16.14
C THR A 15 8.49 10.52 -16.11
N LEU A 16 8.72 9.41 -15.40
CA LEU A 16 10.03 8.77 -15.29
C LEU A 16 10.43 8.13 -16.62
N ALA A 17 11.67 8.35 -17.05
CA ALA A 17 12.15 8.02 -18.39
C ALA A 17 12.99 6.72 -18.42
N SER A 18 13.36 6.18 -17.26
CA SER A 18 14.11 4.94 -17.15
C SER A 18 13.68 4.06 -15.98
N GLU A 19 14.02 2.77 -16.08
CA GLU A 19 13.81 1.81 -15.00
C GLU A 19 14.56 2.23 -13.71
N ASN A 20 15.78 2.75 -13.83
CA ASN A 20 16.56 3.18 -12.66
C ASN A 20 15.90 4.37 -11.94
N GLU A 21 15.37 5.34 -12.68
CA GLU A 21 14.61 6.45 -12.09
C GLU A 21 13.34 5.96 -11.40
N PHE A 22 12.65 4.98 -12.00
CA PHE A 22 11.49 4.33 -11.38
C PHE A 22 11.84 3.61 -10.10
N VAL A 23 12.89 2.78 -10.10
CA VAL A 23 13.35 2.03 -8.94
C VAL A 23 13.72 2.98 -7.81
N GLN A 24 14.49 4.04 -8.09
CA GLN A 24 14.86 5.03 -7.09
C GLN A 24 13.62 5.76 -6.55
N PHE A 25 12.70 6.19 -7.42
CA PHE A 25 11.45 6.83 -7.00
C PHE A 25 10.64 5.95 -6.04
N ILE A 26 10.55 4.64 -6.31
CA ILE A 26 9.84 3.71 -5.40
C ILE A 26 10.56 3.62 -4.04
N PHE A 27 11.88 3.50 -4.01
CA PHE A 27 12.63 3.45 -2.75
C PHE A 27 12.49 4.73 -1.93
N ASP A 28 12.58 5.90 -2.58
CA ASP A 28 12.48 7.20 -1.93
C ASP A 28 11.09 7.47 -1.32
N HIS A 29 10.05 6.82 -1.85
CA HIS A 29 8.66 6.96 -1.40
C HIS A 29 8.14 5.72 -0.66
N MET A 30 9.01 4.74 -0.38
CA MET A 30 8.64 3.53 0.35
C MET A 30 8.43 3.87 1.82
N ARG A 31 7.34 3.34 2.39
CA ARG A 31 7.06 3.46 3.82
C ARG A 31 7.55 2.22 4.55
N GLU A 32 7.84 2.37 5.84
CA GLU A 32 8.09 1.22 6.70
C GLU A 32 6.89 0.28 6.70
N MET A 33 7.15 -1.02 6.54
CA MET A 33 6.12 -2.04 6.54
C MET A 33 5.69 -2.32 7.98
N PRO A 34 4.40 -2.18 8.33
CA PRO A 34 3.92 -2.57 9.65
C PRO A 34 4.12 -4.07 9.87
N GLU A 35 4.49 -4.48 11.09
CA GLU A 35 4.81 -5.88 11.43
C GLU A 35 3.64 -6.84 11.12
N VAL A 36 2.41 -6.41 11.37
CA VAL A 36 1.17 -7.17 11.09
C VAL A 36 1.03 -7.60 9.62
N TYR A 37 1.70 -6.93 8.67
CA TYR A 37 1.66 -7.32 7.26
C TYR A 37 2.38 -8.65 7.00
N ILE A 38 3.31 -9.06 7.86
CA ILE A 38 3.97 -10.36 7.79
C ILE A 38 2.93 -11.46 8.06
N ASP A 39 2.12 -11.29 9.09
CA ASP A 39 1.07 -12.25 9.47
C ASP A 39 -0.06 -12.27 8.45
N ILE A 40 -0.51 -11.11 7.97
CA ILE A 40 -1.51 -11.01 6.88
C ILE A 40 -1.04 -11.80 5.64
N LYS A 41 0.24 -11.70 5.26
CA LYS A 41 0.77 -12.46 4.11
C LYS A 41 0.76 -13.96 4.35
N GLN A 42 1.00 -14.40 5.58
CA GLN A 42 0.98 -15.83 5.94
C GLN A 42 -0.45 -16.37 5.92
N VAL A 43 -1.41 -15.64 6.48
CA VAL A 43 -2.85 -15.97 6.43
C VAL A 43 -3.34 -16.04 4.98
N ASN A 44 -3.02 -15.05 4.15
CA ASN A 44 -3.41 -15.03 2.72
C ASN A 44 -2.84 -16.21 1.92
N ARG A 45 -1.72 -16.79 2.37
CA ARG A 45 -1.11 -18.00 1.78
C ARG A 45 -1.65 -19.29 2.39
N GLY A 46 -2.56 -19.21 3.36
CA GLY A 46 -3.08 -20.35 4.11
C GLY A 46 -2.04 -21.04 4.99
N LEU A 47 -0.96 -20.34 5.35
CA LEU A 47 0.14 -20.91 6.14
C LEU A 47 -0.17 -20.94 7.64
N ILE A 48 -0.99 -19.99 8.11
CA ILE A 48 -1.43 -19.90 9.51
C ILE A 48 -2.92 -19.58 9.54
N ASN A 49 -3.60 -20.06 10.58
CA ASN A 49 -4.95 -19.66 10.93
C ASN A 49 -4.86 -18.74 12.14
N VAL A 50 -5.71 -17.71 12.16
CA VAL A 50 -5.81 -16.74 13.25
C VAL A 50 -7.20 -16.81 13.86
N THR A 51 -7.36 -16.22 15.03
CA THR A 51 -8.66 -16.02 15.67
C THR A 51 -9.48 -14.95 14.95
N ASP A 52 -10.79 -14.92 15.19
CA ASP A 52 -11.67 -13.89 14.64
C ASP A 52 -11.26 -12.48 15.13
N GLU A 53 -10.81 -12.33 16.37
CA GLU A 53 -10.32 -11.06 16.93
C GLU A 53 -9.03 -10.58 16.22
N GLU A 54 -8.09 -11.47 15.94
CA GLU A 54 -6.87 -11.15 15.17
C GLU A 54 -7.20 -10.83 13.71
N ALA A 55 -8.19 -11.52 13.13
CA ALA A 55 -8.68 -11.24 11.78
C ALA A 55 -9.28 -9.82 11.68
N ASP A 56 -10.05 -9.39 12.68
CA ASP A 56 -10.60 -8.04 12.75
C ASP A 56 -9.50 -6.96 12.82
N ILE A 57 -8.46 -7.19 13.63
CA ILE A 57 -7.29 -6.29 13.71
C ILE A 57 -6.56 -6.22 12.37
N MET A 58 -6.36 -7.37 11.71
CA MET A 58 -5.72 -7.44 10.40
C MET A 58 -6.54 -6.80 9.29
N ASP A 59 -7.87 -6.80 9.39
CA ASP A 59 -8.74 -6.16 8.40
C ASP A 59 -8.82 -4.64 8.58
N LEU A 60 -8.84 -4.16 9.83
CA LEU A 60 -8.72 -2.74 10.15
C LEU A 60 -7.32 -2.18 9.82
N GLY A 61 -6.28 -2.99 9.97
CA GLY A 61 -4.90 -2.66 9.59
C GLY A 61 -4.67 -2.52 8.08
N LYS A 62 -5.61 -2.98 7.24
CA LYS A 62 -5.46 -2.90 5.77
C LYS A 62 -5.65 -1.51 5.19
N ASN A 63 -6.24 -0.54 5.90
CA ASN A 63 -6.52 0.76 5.28
C ASN A 63 -6.26 2.01 6.13
N GLU A 64 -5.84 1.94 7.39
CA GLU A 64 -5.51 3.21 8.08
C GLU A 64 -4.34 3.95 7.40
N CYS A 65 -3.37 3.25 6.82
CA CYS A 65 -2.27 3.88 6.06
C CYS A 65 -2.67 4.38 4.65
N ALA A 66 -3.72 3.81 4.06
CA ALA A 66 -4.24 4.23 2.74
C ALA A 66 -5.33 5.32 2.88
N ALA A 67 -6.17 5.25 3.91
CA ALA A 67 -7.28 6.16 4.16
C ALA A 67 -6.83 7.47 4.84
N SER A 68 -5.87 7.44 5.77
CA SER A 68 -5.43 8.64 6.50
C SER A 68 -4.70 9.68 5.64
N ASN A 69 -4.31 9.34 4.40
CA ASN A 69 -3.69 10.29 3.46
C ASN A 69 -4.69 10.95 2.50
N TYR A 70 -5.98 10.64 2.58
CA TYR A 70 -7.02 11.26 1.74
C TYR A 70 -7.99 12.18 2.51
N ASP A 71 -7.89 12.28 3.85
CA ASP A 71 -8.76 13.12 4.68
C ASP A 71 -8.22 14.55 4.92
N ASN A 72 -7.46 15.11 3.98
CA ASN A 72 -7.13 16.53 3.96
C ASN A 72 -7.18 17.09 2.53
N SER A 73 -8.38 17.22 1.96
CA SER A 73 -8.71 18.12 0.82
C SER A 73 -10.21 18.36 0.72
#